data_AF-A0A931K027-F1
#
_entry.id   AF-A0A931K027-F1
#
_cell.length_a   1.000
_cell.length_b   1.000
_cell.length_c   1.000
_cell.angle_alpha   90.00
_cell.angle_beta   90.00
_cell.angle_gamma   90.00
#
_symmetry.space_group_name_H-M   'P 1'
#
loop_
_entity.id
_entity.type
_entity.pdbx_description
1 polymer ?
#
loop_
_entity_poly.entity_id
_entity_poly.type
_entity_poly.pdbx_seq_one_letter_code
_entity_poly.pdbx_strand_id
1 'polypeptide(L)'
;MTETKRYTSVAIALHWIIAIMMVLLVFVGWRMGDMAEALRGGSTEFTLDDVRFVFDMHKTFGILVLVLSLIRLAWRFMNPVPPMPAGMKPWEVTVARITHIGFYVLMIGMPILGWITASSGQAPSFFFHNEALPIPDIAPNNRSLHEVTEFLHGRGG
;
A
#
# COMPACT_ATOMS: atom_id res chain seq x y z
N MET A 1 -18.16 -7.18 37.40
CA MET A 1 -17.69 -6.19 36.42
C MET A 1 -17.33 -6.93 35.14
N THR A 2 -18.15 -6.85 34.11
CA THR A 2 -17.80 -7.39 32.79
C THR A 2 -16.73 -6.50 32.18
N GLU A 3 -15.48 -6.94 32.20
CA GLU A 3 -14.42 -6.33 31.40
C GLU A 3 -14.88 -6.36 29.94
N THR A 4 -15.20 -5.21 29.37
CA THR A 4 -15.42 -5.12 27.93
C THR A 4 -14.05 -5.26 27.29
N LYS A 5 -13.75 -6.45 26.73
CA LYS A 5 -12.55 -6.71 25.92
C LYS A 5 -12.57 -5.81 24.68
N ARG A 6 -12.13 -4.56 24.84
CA ARG A 6 -12.03 -3.56 23.78
C ARG A 6 -10.64 -3.63 23.15
N TYR A 7 -10.56 -3.28 21.87
CA TYR A 7 -9.27 -3.06 21.22
C TYR A 7 -8.51 -1.94 21.94
N THR A 8 -7.20 -2.12 22.08
CA THR A 8 -6.30 -1.08 22.59
C THR A 8 -6.38 0.17 21.70
N SER A 9 -6.29 1.37 22.28
CA SER A 9 -6.29 2.63 21.51
C SER A 9 -5.22 2.66 20.42
N VAL A 10 -4.07 2.02 20.65
CA VAL A 10 -2.98 1.87 19.67
C VAL A 10 -3.44 1.08 18.43
N ALA A 11 -4.11 -0.06 18.63
CA ALA A 11 -4.63 -0.87 17.53
C ALA A 11 -5.68 -0.11 16.69
N ILE A 12 -6.51 0.70 17.35
CA ILE A 12 -7.53 1.53 16.69
C ILE A 12 -6.85 2.63 15.86
N ALA A 13 -5.88 3.35 16.44
CA ALA A 13 -5.13 4.39 15.75
C ALA A 13 -4.38 3.85 14.53
N LEU A 14 -3.64 2.75 14.69
CA LEU A 14 -2.93 2.08 13.58
C LEU A 14 -3.89 1.67 12.47
N HIS A 15 -5.06 1.12 12.82
CA HIS A 15 -6.05 0.72 11.83
C HIS A 15 -6.53 1.91 10.98
N TRP A 16 -6.93 3.01 11.64
CA TRP A 16 -7.48 4.18 10.92
C TRP A 16 -6.41 4.93 10.12
N ILE A 17 -5.19 5.06 10.65
CA ILE A 17 -4.07 5.67 9.91
C ILE A 17 -3.82 4.89 8.62
N ILE A 18 -3.68 3.56 8.72
CA ILE A 18 -3.43 2.74 7.54
C ILE A 18 -4.62 2.79 6.57
N ALA A 19 -5.85 2.72 7.07
CA ALA A 19 -7.05 2.78 6.23
C ALA A 19 -7.12 4.09 5.43
N ILE A 20 -6.90 5.23 6.08
CA ILE A 20 -6.90 6.55 5.43
C ILE A 20 -5.78 6.63 4.38
N MET A 21 -4.56 6.20 4.74
CA MET A 21 -3.43 6.21 3.81
C MET A 21 -3.68 5.33 2.59
N MET A 22 -4.25 4.14 2.77
CA MET A 22 -4.60 3.24 1.68
C MET A 22 -5.62 3.86 0.73
N VAL A 23 -6.68 4.46 1.26
CA VAL A 23 -7.69 5.15 0.44
C VAL A 23 -7.04 6.25 -0.38
N LEU A 24 -6.24 7.10 0.25
CA LEU A 24 -5.51 8.18 -0.44
C LEU A 24 -4.57 7.64 -1.52
N LEU A 25 -3.80 6.58 -1.23
CA LEU A 25 -2.89 5.96 -2.18
C LEU A 25 -3.62 5.40 -3.41
N VAL A 26 -4.80 4.80 -3.23
CA VAL A 26 -5.62 4.33 -4.37
C VAL A 26 -6.03 5.50 -5.27
N PHE A 27 -6.54 6.59 -4.70
CA PHE A 27 -6.92 7.78 -5.47
C PHE A 27 -5.72 8.42 -6.17
N VAL A 28 -4.58 8.55 -5.48
CA VAL A 28 -3.34 9.07 -6.07
C VAL A 28 -2.85 8.16 -7.19
N GLY A 29 -2.93 6.83 -7.01
CA GLY A 29 -2.53 5.85 -8.02
C GLY A 29 -3.35 5.97 -9.31
N TRP A 30 -4.67 6.19 -9.22
CA TRP A 30 -5.48 6.49 -10.40
C TRP A 30 -5.07 7.80 -11.07
N ARG A 31 -4.87 8.86 -10.27
CA ARG A 31 -4.47 10.16 -10.77
C ARG A 31 -3.11 10.14 -11.49
N MET A 32 -2.17 9.33 -11.01
CA MET A 32 -0.86 9.14 -11.65
C MET A 32 -0.98 8.62 -13.08
N GLY A 33 -1.92 7.70 -13.34
CA GLY A 33 -2.21 7.20 -14.68
C GLY A 33 -2.67 8.31 -15.62
N ASP A 34 -3.66 9.10 -15.16
CA ASP A 34 -4.19 10.25 -15.91
C ASP A 34 -3.10 11.29 -16.19
N MET A 35 -2.23 11.59 -15.21
CA MET A 35 -1.11 12.51 -15.37
C MET A 35 -0.11 12.01 -16.43
N ALA A 36 0.24 10.72 -16.37
CA ALA A 36 1.19 10.12 -17.29
C ALA A 36 0.63 10.08 -18.73
N GLU A 37 -0.66 9.78 -18.89
CA GLU A 37 -1.33 9.81 -20.19
C GLU A 37 -1.42 11.22 -20.76
N ALA A 38 -1.82 12.21 -19.96
CA ALA A 38 -1.89 13.61 -20.38
C ALA A 38 -0.53 14.12 -20.87
N LEU A 39 0.54 13.83 -20.12
CA LEU A 39 1.90 14.21 -20.49
C LEU A 39 2.37 13.52 -21.78
N ARG A 40 2.10 12.21 -21.94
CA ARG A 40 2.38 11.48 -23.20
C ARG A 40 1.59 12.04 -24.39
N GLY A 41 0.38 12.53 -24.15
CA GLY A 41 -0.47 13.19 -25.13
C GLY A 41 -0.05 14.63 -25.48
N GLY A 42 1.03 15.14 -24.90
CA GLY A 42 1.54 16.49 -25.16
C GLY A 42 0.83 17.61 -24.38
N SER A 43 0.08 17.27 -23.32
CA SER A 43 -0.50 18.27 -22.43
C SER A 43 0.58 19.10 -21.74
N THR A 44 0.32 20.39 -21.58
CA THR A 44 1.15 21.33 -20.80
C THR A 44 0.60 21.57 -19.39
N GLU A 45 -0.42 20.81 -18.97
CA GLU A 45 -1.05 20.94 -17.65
C GLU A 45 -0.12 20.51 -16.51
N PHE A 46 0.73 19.50 -16.78
CA PHE A 46 1.70 18.98 -15.81
C PHE A 46 3.10 19.01 -16.41
N THR A 47 4.10 19.31 -15.58
CA THR A 47 5.49 19.12 -15.94
C THR A 47 5.95 17.69 -15.64
N LEU A 48 7.09 17.29 -16.22
CA LEU A 48 7.75 16.03 -15.86
C LEU A 48 8.07 15.94 -14.36
N ASP A 49 8.39 17.08 -13.74
CA ASP A 49 8.72 17.18 -12.33
C ASP A 49 7.49 16.93 -11.44
N ASP A 50 6.34 17.53 -11.79
CA ASP A 50 5.07 17.30 -11.08
C ASP A 50 4.68 15.82 -11.08
N VAL A 51 4.82 15.15 -12.23
CA VAL A 51 4.53 13.72 -12.34
C VAL A 51 5.50 12.92 -11.46
N ARG A 52 6.80 13.20 -11.52
CA ARG A 52 7.80 12.51 -10.70
C ARG A 52 7.56 12.70 -9.21
N PHE A 53 7.24 13.92 -8.78
CA PHE A 53 6.92 14.23 -7.40
C PHE A 53 5.77 13.36 -6.89
N VAL A 54 4.66 13.27 -7.64
CA VAL A 54 3.51 12.45 -7.25
C VAL A 54 3.89 10.96 -7.18
N PHE A 55 4.67 10.45 -8.13
CA PHE A 55 5.17 9.07 -8.13
C PHE A 55 6.06 8.78 -6.90
N ASP A 56 6.98 9.68 -6.56
CA ASP A 56 7.86 9.52 -5.40
C ASP A 56 7.11 9.59 -4.07
N MET A 57 6.13 10.49 -3.95
CA MET A 57 5.22 10.52 -2.80
C MET A 57 4.45 9.22 -2.67
N HIS A 58 3.85 8.72 -3.77
CA HIS A 58 3.09 7.48 -3.75
C HIS A 58 3.94 6.29 -3.30
N LYS A 59 5.16 6.14 -3.83
CA LYS A 59 6.12 5.10 -3.41
C LYS A 59 6.48 5.23 -1.93
N THR A 60 6.77 6.44 -1.48
CA THR A 60 7.15 6.71 -0.09
C THR A 60 6.03 6.33 0.89
N PHE A 61 4.81 6.80 0.63
CA PHE A 61 3.66 6.49 1.46
C PHE A 61 3.23 5.01 1.34
N GLY A 62 3.43 4.38 0.18
CA GLY A 62 3.24 2.95 -0.01
C GLY A 62 4.16 2.10 0.88
N ILE A 63 5.45 2.45 0.93
CA ILE A 63 6.42 1.81 1.85
C ILE A 63 6.05 2.09 3.30
N LEU A 64 5.59 3.29 3.63
CA LEU A 64 5.12 3.60 4.99
C LEU A 64 3.92 2.74 5.39
N VAL A 65 2.94 2.54 4.49
CA VAL A 65 1.82 1.61 4.72
C VAL A 65 2.31 0.19 4.93
N LEU A 66 3.31 -0.29 4.16
CA LEU A 66 3.91 -1.60 4.36
C LEU A 66 4.49 -1.74 5.77
N VAL A 67 5.32 -0.79 6.19
CA VAL A 67 5.94 -0.79 7.54
C VAL A 67 4.87 -0.76 8.63
N LEU A 68 3.88 0.14 8.54
CA LEU A 68 2.80 0.24 9.52
C LEU A 68 1.93 -1.03 9.55
N SER A 69 1.71 -1.68 8.40
CA SER A 69 0.97 -2.94 8.31
C SER A 69 1.70 -4.09 8.99
N LEU A 70 3.04 -4.15 8.85
CA LEU A 70 3.88 -5.11 9.56
C LEU A 70 3.87 -4.86 11.08
N ILE A 71 3.97 -3.60 11.51
CA ILE A 71 3.85 -3.21 12.92
C ILE A 71 2.48 -3.63 13.47
N ARG A 72 1.40 -3.36 12.73
CA ARG A 72 0.03 -3.76 13.11
C ARG A 72 -0.10 -5.28 13.20
N LEU A 73 0.51 -6.02 12.28
CA LEU A 73 0.51 -7.47 12.29
C LEU A 73 1.27 -8.03 13.50
N ALA A 74 2.46 -7.49 13.81
CA ALA A 74 3.23 -7.84 14.99
C ALA A 74 2.45 -7.52 16.29
N TRP A 75 1.82 -6.34 16.36
CA TRP A 75 0.98 -5.95 17.49
C TRP A 75 -0.16 -6.94 17.73
N ARG A 76 -0.79 -7.41 16.65
CA ARG A 76 -1.86 -8.42 16.72
C ARG A 76 -1.37 -9.77 17.24
N PHE A 77 -0.13 -10.16 16.94
CA PHE A 77 0.45 -11.40 17.49
C PHE A 77 0.79 -11.25 18.98
N MET A 78 1.21 -10.05 19.41
CA MET A 78 1.55 -9.77 20.81
C MET A 78 0.32 -9.52 21.70
N ASN A 79 -0.80 -9.08 21.13
CA ASN A 79 -2.02 -8.70 21.87
C ASN A 79 -3.19 -9.62 21.47
N PRO A 80 -3.66 -10.50 22.37
CA PRO A 80 -4.76 -11.42 22.08
C PRO A 80 -6.04 -10.69 21.64
N VAL A 81 -6.51 -11.01 20.43
CA VAL A 81 -7.76 -10.45 19.90
C VAL A 81 -8.95 -10.98 20.72
N PRO A 82 -9.95 -10.15 21.04
CA PRO A 82 -11.17 -10.62 21.69
C PRO A 82 -11.81 -11.79 20.92
N PRO A 83 -12.37 -12.79 21.62
CA PRO A 83 -13.08 -13.89 20.97
C PRO A 83 -14.26 -13.36 20.15
N MET A 84 -14.59 -14.08 19.07
CA MET A 84 -15.75 -13.73 18.24
C MET A 84 -17.05 -13.77 19.08
N PRO A 85 -18.04 -12.93 18.77
CA PRO A 85 -19.31 -12.90 19.51
C PRO A 85 -19.99 -14.28 19.53
N ALA A 86 -20.56 -14.64 20.68
CA ALA A 86 -21.36 -15.85 20.79
C ALA A 86 -22.60 -15.74 19.87
N GLY A 87 -22.88 -16.80 19.10
CA GLY A 87 -24.05 -16.87 18.19
C GLY A 87 -23.75 -16.65 16.71
N MET A 88 -22.50 -16.39 16.33
CA MET A 88 -22.10 -16.26 14.92
C MET A 88 -22.18 -17.62 14.19
N LYS A 89 -22.77 -17.65 12.98
CA LYS A 89 -22.87 -18.89 12.19
C LYS A 89 -21.48 -19.32 11.68
N PRO A 90 -21.22 -20.62 11.47
CA PRO A 90 -19.90 -21.09 11.00
C PRO A 90 -19.41 -20.45 9.70
N TRP A 91 -20.32 -20.11 8.77
CA TRP A 91 -19.97 -19.44 7.52
C TRP A 91 -19.59 -17.97 7.74
N GLU A 92 -20.21 -17.26 8.67
CA GLU A 92 -19.88 -15.86 9.02
C GLU A 92 -18.47 -15.78 9.59
N VAL A 93 -18.11 -16.72 10.48
CA VAL A 93 -16.76 -16.88 11.04
C VAL A 93 -15.73 -17.11 9.93
N THR A 94 -16.06 -17.97 8.97
CA THR A 94 -15.18 -18.33 7.86
C THR A 94 -14.96 -17.13 6.94
N VAL A 95 -16.04 -16.44 6.55
CA VAL A 95 -15.96 -15.23 5.71
C VAL A 95 -15.16 -14.14 6.41
N ALA A 96 -15.40 -13.87 7.70
CA ALA A 96 -14.64 -12.87 8.46
C ALA A 96 -13.14 -13.19 8.48
N ARG A 97 -12.77 -14.46 8.65
CA ARG A 97 -11.36 -14.90 8.63
C ARG A 97 -10.74 -14.72 7.25
N ILE A 98 -11.42 -15.16 6.19
CA ILE A 98 -10.93 -15.05 4.81
C ILE A 98 -10.73 -13.58 4.46
N THR A 99 -11.71 -12.72 4.71
CA THR A 99 -11.62 -11.29 4.44
C THR A 99 -10.46 -10.65 5.18
N HIS A 100 -10.25 -10.99 6.45
CA HIS A 100 -9.15 -10.42 7.22
C HIS A 100 -7.77 -10.86 6.70
N ILE A 101 -7.61 -12.13 6.33
CA ILE A 101 -6.39 -12.63 5.70
C ILE A 101 -6.18 -11.96 4.35
N GLY A 102 -7.23 -11.88 3.52
CA GLY A 102 -7.20 -11.23 2.22
C GLY A 102 -6.75 -9.77 2.32
N PHE A 103 -7.28 -9.02 3.28
CA PHE A 103 -6.82 -7.65 3.51
C PHE A 103 -5.34 -7.57 3.90
N TYR A 104 -4.83 -8.45 4.78
CA TYR A 104 -3.40 -8.45 5.08
C TYR A 104 -2.54 -8.78 3.86
N VAL A 105 -2.96 -9.75 3.04
CA VAL A 105 -2.27 -10.10 1.80
C VAL A 105 -2.23 -8.89 0.86
N LEU A 106 -3.33 -8.16 0.69
CA LEU A 106 -3.37 -6.97 -0.16
C LEU A 106 -2.54 -5.81 0.44
N MET A 107 -2.68 -5.54 1.73
CA MET A 107 -1.96 -4.47 2.43
C MET A 107 -0.44 -4.61 2.38
N ILE A 108 0.07 -5.84 2.31
CA ILE A 108 1.49 -6.14 2.27
C ILE A 108 1.96 -6.41 0.84
N GLY A 109 1.21 -7.24 0.11
CA GLY A 109 1.54 -7.66 -1.24
C GLY A 109 1.51 -6.52 -2.25
N MET A 110 0.52 -5.61 -2.18
CA MET A 110 0.43 -4.49 -3.11
C MET A 110 1.64 -3.56 -3.00
N PRO A 111 2.04 -3.02 -1.82
CA PRO A 111 3.24 -2.20 -1.72
C PRO A 111 4.52 -2.91 -2.16
N ILE A 112 4.66 -4.21 -1.90
CA ILE A 112 5.81 -4.99 -2.36
C ILE A 112 5.85 -5.06 -3.88
N LEU A 113 4.71 -5.34 -4.53
CA LEU A 113 4.61 -5.33 -5.99
C LEU A 113 4.99 -3.96 -6.56
N GLY A 114 4.51 -2.87 -5.96
CA GLY A 114 4.85 -1.51 -6.39
C GLY A 114 6.33 -1.18 -6.22
N TRP A 115 6.95 -1.66 -5.15
CA TRP A 115 8.40 -1.51 -4.94
C TRP A 115 9.19 -2.30 -5.99
N ILE A 116 8.79 -3.54 -6.32
CA ILE A 116 9.39 -4.31 -7.40
C ILE A 116 9.22 -3.57 -8.74
N THR A 117 8.06 -3.00 -9.02
CA THR A 117 7.82 -2.18 -10.23
C THR A 117 8.77 -0.98 -10.27
N ALA A 118 8.93 -0.26 -9.16
CA ALA A 118 9.84 0.88 -9.06
C ALA A 118 11.31 0.46 -9.31
N SER A 119 11.74 -0.66 -8.73
CA SER A 119 13.13 -1.14 -8.85
C SER A 119 13.47 -1.78 -10.18
N SER A 120 12.49 -2.38 -10.85
CA SER A 120 12.68 -2.98 -12.17
C SER A 120 12.67 -1.95 -13.32
N GLY A 121 12.26 -0.71 -13.04
CA GLY A 121 12.30 0.42 -13.96
C GLY A 121 13.69 1.04 -14.12
N GLN A 122 13.83 1.99 -15.05
CA GLN A 122 15.09 2.70 -15.31
C GLN A 122 15.24 4.02 -14.53
N ALA A 123 14.16 4.52 -13.95
CA ALA A 123 14.17 5.80 -13.24
C ALA A 123 14.44 5.58 -11.75
N PRO A 124 15.47 6.24 -11.17
CA PRO A 124 15.69 6.18 -9.73
C PRO A 124 14.48 6.77 -9.00
N SER A 125 14.21 6.25 -7.80
CA SER A 125 13.12 6.69 -6.95
C SER A 125 13.69 7.25 -5.66
N PHE A 126 13.06 8.30 -5.13
CA PHE A 126 13.56 9.01 -3.96
C PHE A 126 12.49 9.13 -2.88
N PHE A 127 12.88 8.90 -1.63
CA PHE A 127 11.99 9.13 -0.50
C PHE A 127 11.68 10.60 -0.40
N PHE A 128 10.39 10.92 -0.29
CA PHE A 128 9.89 12.29 -0.19
C PHE A 128 10.40 13.22 -1.31
N HIS A 129 10.70 12.67 -2.50
CA HIS A 129 11.26 13.42 -3.62
C HIS A 129 12.56 14.18 -3.24
N ASN A 130 13.38 13.57 -2.38
CA ASN A 130 14.66 14.10 -1.95
C ASN A 130 15.80 13.23 -2.50
N GLU A 131 16.58 13.77 -3.44
CA GLU A 131 17.67 13.05 -4.11
C GLU A 131 18.74 12.49 -3.15
N ALA A 132 18.87 13.07 -1.95
CA ALA A 132 19.78 12.56 -0.92
C ALA A 132 19.29 11.25 -0.27
N LEU A 133 18.04 10.85 -0.49
CA LEU A 133 17.39 9.69 0.12
C LEU A 133 16.87 8.74 -0.98
N PRO A 134 17.75 8.04 -1.69
CA PRO A 134 17.33 7.05 -2.68
C PRO A 134 16.54 5.91 -2.02
N ILE A 135 15.45 5.50 -2.68
CA ILE A 135 14.75 4.27 -2.31
C ILE A 135 15.58 3.11 -2.85
N PRO A 136 16.00 2.14 -2.01
CA PRO A 136 16.86 1.06 -2.46
C PRO A 136 16.11 0.11 -3.38
N ASP A 137 16.81 -0.38 -4.40
CA ASP A 137 16.26 -1.35 -5.32
C ASP A 137 16.21 -2.75 -4.73
N ILE A 138 15.06 -3.40 -4.88
CA ILE A 138 14.83 -4.78 -4.39
C ILE A 138 14.72 -5.81 -5.52
N ALA A 139 14.76 -5.35 -6.77
CA ALA A 139 14.68 -6.17 -7.97
C ALA A 139 15.63 -5.62 -9.04
N PRO A 140 16.18 -6.48 -9.92
CA PRO A 140 17.02 -6.02 -11.02
C PRO A 140 16.19 -5.26 -12.05
N ASN A 141 16.84 -4.35 -12.76
CA ASN A 141 16.27 -3.70 -13.93
C ASN A 141 15.89 -4.77 -14.98
N ASN A 142 14.59 -4.94 -15.21
CA ASN A 142 14.06 -5.94 -16.14
C ASN A 142 12.68 -5.52 -16.61
N ARG A 143 12.57 -5.27 -17.92
CA ARG A 143 11.33 -4.82 -18.56
C ARG A 143 10.16 -5.78 -18.37
N SER A 144 10.37 -7.09 -18.55
CA SER A 144 9.30 -8.08 -18.39
C SER A 144 8.79 -8.16 -16.96
N LEU A 145 9.71 -8.03 -15.98
CA LEU A 145 9.33 -7.99 -14.57
C LEU A 145 8.52 -6.73 -14.27
N HIS A 146 8.98 -5.57 -14.75
CA HIS A 146 8.31 -4.30 -14.60
C HIS A 146 6.87 -4.33 -15.14
N GLU A 147 6.67 -4.78 -16.38
CA GLU A 147 5.35 -4.85 -17.02
C GLU A 147 4.39 -5.77 -16.24
N VAL A 148 4.87 -6.93 -15.76
CA VAL A 148 4.05 -7.86 -14.98
C VAL A 148 3.71 -7.28 -13.60
N THR A 149 4.68 -6.71 -12.89
CA THR A 149 4.42 -6.17 -11.55
C THR A 149 3.64 -4.87 -11.58
N GLU A 150 3.79 -4.05 -12.62
CA GLU A 150 2.93 -2.89 -12.89
C GLU A 150 1.49 -3.35 -13.09
N PHE A 151 1.26 -4.34 -13.96
CA PHE A 151 -0.07 -4.91 -14.18
C PHE A 151 -0.70 -5.43 -12.88
N LEU A 152 0.07 -6.13 -12.04
CA LEU A 152 -0.41 -6.67 -10.77
C LEU A 152 -0.60 -5.59 -9.69
N HIS A 153 0.23 -4.55 -9.65
CA HIS A 153 0.20 -3.49 -8.64
C HIS A 153 -0.87 -2.43 -8.92
N GLY A 154 -1.09 -2.07 -10.18
CA GLY A 154 -1.98 -0.98 -10.53
C GLY A 154 -2.09 -0.85 -12.04
N ARG A 155 -3.28 -1.18 -12.55
CA ARG A 155 -3.73 -1.20 -13.94
C ARG A 155 -2.61 -1.16 -14.98
N GLY A 156 -2.19 -2.34 -15.41
CA GLY A 156 -1.58 -2.50 -16.72
C GLY A 156 -2.62 -2.23 -17.81
N GLY A 157 -2.20 -1.44 -18.79
CA GLY A 157 -3.00 -0.91 -19.89
C GLY A 157 -2.64 0.53 -20.16
#